data_AF-A0A7S2F3M7-F1
#
_entry.id   AF-A0A7S2F3M7-F1
#
_cell.length_a   1.000
_cell.length_b   1.000
_cell.length_c   1.000
_cell.angle_alpha   90.00
_cell.angle_beta   90.00
_cell.angle_gamma   90.00
#
_symmetry.space_group_name_H-M   'P 1'
#
loop_
_entity.id
_entity.type
_entity.pdbx_description
1 polymer ?
#
loop_
_entity_poly.entity_id
_entity_poly.type
_entity_poly.pdbx_seq_one_letter_code
_entity_poly.pdbx_strand_id
1 'polypeptide(L)'
;REVAQRLGRKVCVTNDKKLVWDCVFGSEEKPWWTTNAGETNLHVCPIWRLNFKNLAAELKSKRHTYSTVVAFAPTGWALGGKPGQAAPTAGNNSLGVTREQKGSAILYRVPYSEHSSFPELRAFLQWLKPSEVLPHVGNDGAWKMQRMIRALVAPDTSSKK
;
A
#
# COMPACT_ATOMS: atom_id res chain seq x y z
N ARG A 1 -2.03 -12.06 4.21
CA ARG A 1 -2.27 -13.51 4.41
C ARG A 1 -1.98 -14.30 3.13
N GLU A 2 -2.47 -13.78 2.01
CA GLU A 2 -2.39 -14.28 0.64
C GLU A 2 -0.99 -14.74 0.24
N VAL A 3 0.04 -13.92 0.46
CA VAL A 3 1.43 -14.27 0.11
C VAL A 3 1.93 -15.46 0.94
N ALA A 4 1.62 -15.48 2.24
CA ALA A 4 1.99 -16.57 3.15
C ALA A 4 1.34 -17.89 2.74
N GLN A 5 0.05 -17.86 2.44
CA GLN A 5 -0.71 -19.01 1.96
C GLN A 5 -0.20 -19.52 0.61
N ARG A 6 0.00 -18.62 -0.35
CA ARG A 6 0.44 -18.98 -1.70
C ARG A 6 1.85 -19.55 -1.73
N LEU A 7 2.70 -19.17 -0.78
CA LEU A 7 4.05 -19.70 -0.62
C LEU A 7 4.14 -20.86 0.37
N GLY A 8 3.05 -21.19 1.09
CA GLY A 8 3.05 -22.20 2.14
C GLY A 8 4.02 -21.88 3.29
N ARG A 9 4.21 -20.60 3.61
CA ARG A 9 5.21 -20.13 4.59
C ARG A 9 4.60 -19.14 5.56
N LYS A 10 5.03 -19.18 6.82
CA LYS A 10 4.65 -18.17 7.83
C LYS A 10 5.29 -16.82 7.52
N VAL A 11 4.72 -15.76 8.06
CA VAL A 11 5.28 -14.41 8.05
C VAL A 11 5.98 -14.13 9.37
N CYS A 12 7.26 -13.77 9.33
CA CYS A 12 7.99 -13.32 10.49
C CYS A 12 7.60 -11.87 10.83
N VAL A 13 7.18 -11.64 12.07
CA VAL A 13 6.79 -10.33 12.60
C VAL A 13 7.52 -10.07 13.93
N THR A 14 7.60 -8.81 14.36
CA THR A 14 8.08 -8.48 15.71
C THR A 14 7.04 -8.88 16.76
N ASN A 15 7.46 -9.04 18.02
CA ASN A 15 6.54 -9.34 19.13
C ASN A 15 5.40 -8.31 19.22
N ASP A 16 5.73 -7.01 19.15
CA ASP A 16 4.73 -5.94 19.18
C ASP A 16 3.73 -6.05 18.03
N LYS A 17 4.22 -6.36 16.82
CA LYS A 17 3.36 -6.51 15.65
C LYS A 17 2.47 -7.76 15.77
N LYS A 18 3.00 -8.85 16.34
CA LYS A 18 2.23 -10.06 16.63
C LYS A 18 1.09 -9.77 17.60
N LEU A 19 1.34 -9.02 18.68
CA LEU A 19 0.30 -8.67 19.65
C LEU A 19 -0.85 -7.91 18.98
N VAL A 20 -0.54 -6.91 18.14
CA VAL A 20 -1.56 -6.17 17.38
C VAL A 20 -2.34 -7.11 16.45
N TRP A 21 -1.64 -7.99 15.73
CA TRP A 21 -2.27 -8.92 14.79
C TRP A 21 -3.15 -9.97 15.48
N ASP A 22 -2.74 -10.49 16.63
CA ASP A 22 -3.53 -11.43 17.42
C ASP A 22 -4.84 -10.81 17.96
N CYS A 23 -4.90 -9.48 18.10
CA CYS A 23 -6.10 -8.74 18.49
C CYS A 23 -7.01 -8.39 17.30
N VAL A 24 -6.41 -8.02 16.16
CA VAL A 24 -7.16 -7.57 14.97
C VAL A 24 -7.72 -8.75 14.17
N PHE A 25 -7.00 -9.86 14.12
CA PHE A 25 -7.31 -11.01 13.28
C PHE A 25 -7.77 -12.22 14.10
N GLY A 26 -8.64 -13.03 13.50
CA GLY A 26 -9.21 -14.22 14.14
C GLY A 26 -8.20 -15.35 14.40
N SER A 27 -8.62 -16.37 15.16
CA SER A 27 -7.77 -17.52 15.52
C SER A 27 -7.24 -18.32 14.32
N GLU A 28 -7.98 -18.34 13.22
CA GLU A 28 -7.58 -19.03 11.97
C GLU A 28 -6.34 -18.42 11.31
N GLU A 29 -6.04 -17.17 11.63
CA GLU A 29 -4.94 -16.41 11.03
C GLU A 29 -3.62 -16.61 11.79
N LYS A 30 -3.71 -16.93 13.10
CA LYS A 30 -2.56 -17.09 14.00
C LYS A 30 -1.49 -18.09 13.52
N PRO A 31 -1.82 -19.21 12.86
CA PRO A 31 -0.81 -20.13 12.32
C PRO A 31 0.08 -19.51 11.23
N TRP A 32 -0.34 -18.41 10.60
CA TRP A 32 0.34 -17.80 9.46
C TRP A 32 1.42 -16.79 9.82
N TRP A 33 1.62 -16.48 11.11
CA TRP A 33 2.74 -15.63 11.55
C TRP A 33 3.59 -16.29 12.63
N THR A 34 4.85 -15.89 12.68
CA THR A 34 5.86 -16.36 13.64
C THR A 34 6.72 -15.19 14.08
N THR A 35 7.35 -15.29 15.25
CA THR A 35 8.40 -14.35 15.68
C THR A 35 9.80 -14.92 15.46
N ASN A 36 9.88 -16.18 15.04
CA ASN A 36 11.13 -16.84 14.70
C ASN A 36 11.55 -16.54 13.25
N ALA A 37 12.57 -15.69 13.10
CA ALA A 37 13.11 -15.33 11.79
C ALA A 37 13.79 -16.48 11.05
N GLY A 38 14.15 -17.59 11.73
CA GLY A 38 14.75 -18.76 11.09
C GLY A 38 13.74 -19.68 10.38
N GLU A 39 12.44 -19.57 10.70
CA GLU A 39 11.39 -20.44 10.14
C GLU A 39 10.93 -20.02 8.75
N THR A 40 11.27 -18.81 8.31
CA THR A 40 10.72 -18.24 7.08
C THR A 40 11.65 -17.20 6.46
N ASN A 41 11.47 -16.98 5.16
CA ASN A 41 12.09 -15.91 4.37
C ASN A 41 11.13 -14.73 4.12
N LEU A 42 9.93 -14.74 4.71
CA LEU A 42 8.96 -13.66 4.64
C LEU A 42 9.03 -12.84 5.92
N HIS A 43 9.44 -11.58 5.85
CA HIS A 43 9.59 -10.72 7.01
C HIS A 43 8.80 -9.42 6.85
N VAL A 44 8.04 -9.06 7.87
CA VAL A 44 7.40 -7.75 7.97
C VAL A 44 8.32 -6.81 8.73
N CYS A 45 8.52 -5.63 8.17
CA CYS A 45 9.24 -4.55 8.84
C CYS A 45 8.48 -3.23 8.72
N PRO A 46 8.78 -2.25 9.58
CA PRO A 46 8.21 -0.90 9.45
C PRO A 46 8.53 -0.29 8.09
N ILE A 47 7.58 0.45 7.51
CA ILE A 47 7.71 1.04 6.16
C ILE A 47 8.97 1.91 6.01
N TRP A 48 9.37 2.67 7.04
CA TRP A 48 10.58 3.50 7.01
C TRP A 48 11.88 2.70 6.84
N ARG A 49 11.86 1.39 7.14
CA ARG A 49 13.00 0.49 6.87
C ARG A 49 13.10 0.06 5.40
N LEU A 50 12.10 0.34 4.57
CA LEU A 50 12.07 -0.05 3.15
C LEU A 50 12.88 0.93 2.29
N ASN A 51 14.19 0.98 2.53
CA ASN A 51 15.16 1.71 1.73
C ASN A 51 16.43 0.87 1.52
N PHE A 52 17.20 1.16 0.48
CA PHE A 52 18.34 0.32 0.08
C PHE A 52 19.42 0.17 1.15
N LYS A 53 19.66 1.19 2.00
CA LYS A 53 20.64 1.09 3.09
C LYS A 53 20.24 -0.01 4.09
N ASN A 54 18.98 0.00 4.50
CA ASN A 54 18.46 -0.96 5.46
C ASN A 54 18.28 -2.35 4.84
N LEU A 55 17.83 -2.44 3.59
CA LEU A 55 17.73 -3.72 2.87
C LEU A 55 19.10 -4.41 2.72
N ALA A 56 20.14 -3.64 2.38
CA ALA A 56 21.50 -4.17 2.30
C ALA A 56 22.01 -4.64 3.67
N ALA A 57 21.72 -3.90 4.75
CA ALA A 57 22.07 -4.31 6.11
C ALA A 57 21.36 -5.60 6.52
N GLU A 58 20.08 -5.73 6.20
CA GLU A 58 19.28 -6.92 6.47
C GLU A 58 19.85 -8.14 5.74
N LEU A 59 20.13 -8.01 4.43
CA LEU A 59 20.73 -9.07 3.64
C LEU A 59 22.12 -9.47 4.17
N LYS A 60 22.95 -8.48 4.56
CA LYS A 60 24.27 -8.74 5.16
C LYS A 60 24.16 -9.56 6.45
N SER A 61 23.16 -9.29 7.28
CA SER A 61 22.92 -10.05 8.53
C SER A 61 22.56 -11.51 8.29
N LYS A 62 22.03 -11.85 7.10
CA LYS A 62 21.60 -13.19 6.71
C LYS A 62 22.35 -13.73 5.50
N ARG A 63 23.56 -13.23 5.25
CA ARG A 63 24.37 -13.54 4.04
C ARG A 63 24.69 -15.03 3.85
N HIS A 64 24.64 -15.82 4.92
CA HIS A 64 24.90 -17.26 4.88
C HIS A 64 23.68 -18.06 4.38
N THR A 65 22.50 -17.44 4.37
CA THR A 65 21.23 -18.09 4.03
C THR A 65 20.62 -17.50 2.76
N TYR A 66 20.78 -16.18 2.55
CA TYR A 66 20.14 -15.46 1.46
C TYR A 66 21.16 -14.64 0.66
N SER A 67 21.02 -14.66 -0.67
CA SER A 67 21.85 -13.90 -1.61
C SER A 67 21.18 -12.63 -2.15
N THR A 68 19.85 -12.53 -2.01
CA THR A 68 19.02 -11.44 -2.54
C THR A 68 17.92 -11.09 -1.55
N VAL A 69 17.57 -9.80 -1.47
CA VAL A 69 16.41 -9.31 -0.73
C VAL A 69 15.44 -8.63 -1.69
N VAL A 70 14.17 -9.04 -1.62
CA VAL A 70 13.07 -8.42 -2.36
C VAL A 70 12.10 -7.81 -1.36
N ALA A 71 11.88 -6.50 -1.47
CA ALA A 71 11.04 -5.73 -0.57
C ALA A 71 9.84 -5.16 -1.33
N PHE A 72 8.70 -5.12 -0.64
CA PHE A 72 7.47 -4.52 -1.14
C PHE A 72 7.08 -3.37 -0.21
N ALA A 73 7.06 -2.16 -0.73
CA ALA A 73 6.55 -0.98 -0.06
C ALA A 73 5.11 -0.73 -0.55
N PRO A 74 4.08 -1.02 0.28
CA PRO A 74 2.74 -0.57 -0.03
C PRO A 74 2.74 0.96 0.05
N THR A 75 2.30 1.61 -1.02
CA THR A 75 2.15 3.06 -1.12
C THR A 75 0.70 3.39 -1.45
N GLY A 76 0.15 4.45 -0.86
CA GLY A 76 -1.14 4.98 -1.27
C GLY A 76 -1.11 5.55 -2.69
N TRP A 77 -2.09 6.40 -3.04
CA TRP A 77 -2.25 7.06 -4.35
C TRP A 77 -1.05 7.92 -4.84
N ALA A 78 0.07 7.94 -4.11
CA ALA A 78 1.30 8.65 -4.44
C ALA A 78 2.10 8.01 -5.61
N LEU A 79 1.39 7.45 -6.59
CA LEU A 79 1.86 7.27 -7.97
C LEU A 79 1.40 8.40 -8.90
N GLY A 80 0.63 9.36 -8.39
CA GLY A 80 0.57 10.70 -8.95
C GLY A 80 1.63 11.57 -8.30
N GLY A 81 2.63 12.00 -9.07
CA GLY A 81 3.52 13.07 -8.65
C GLY A 81 2.74 14.33 -8.26
N LYS A 82 3.44 15.30 -7.65
CA LYS A 82 2.91 16.66 -7.47
C LYS A 82 2.27 17.14 -8.79
N PRO A 83 1.26 18.03 -8.77
CA PRO A 83 0.77 18.66 -10.00
C PRO A 83 1.95 19.21 -10.80
N GLY A 84 2.19 18.67 -12.01
CA GLY A 84 3.32 19.05 -12.87
C GLY A 84 4.57 18.18 -12.79
N GLN A 85 4.63 17.13 -11.95
CA GLN A 85 5.69 16.13 -11.99
C GLN A 85 5.15 14.84 -12.61
N ALA A 86 5.74 14.42 -13.73
CA ALA A 86 5.49 13.11 -14.30
C ALA A 86 5.72 12.04 -13.22
N ALA A 87 4.85 11.03 -13.19
CA ALA A 87 5.07 9.84 -12.38
C ALA A 87 6.51 9.34 -12.62
N PRO A 88 7.29 8.97 -11.60
CA PRO A 88 8.70 8.63 -11.77
C PRO A 88 8.86 7.64 -12.91
N THR A 89 9.43 8.10 -14.01
CA THR A 89 9.69 7.32 -15.22
C THR A 89 10.87 6.40 -14.95
N ALA A 90 10.61 5.31 -14.23
CA ALA A 90 11.51 4.18 -14.13
C ALA A 90 10.69 2.89 -13.89
N GLY A 91 10.09 2.39 -14.97
CA GLY A 91 9.52 1.03 -15.03
C GLY A 91 8.01 0.92 -14.77
N ASN A 92 7.19 1.83 -15.29
CA ASN A 92 5.74 1.77 -15.12
C ASN A 92 5.13 0.66 -15.99
N ASN A 93 4.71 -0.44 -15.37
CA ASN A 93 3.66 -1.25 -15.95
C ASN A 93 2.31 -0.49 -15.84
N SER A 94 1.30 -0.92 -16.59
CA SER A 94 -0.07 -0.36 -16.53
C SER A 94 -0.71 -0.40 -15.14
N LEU A 95 -0.08 -1.11 -14.18
CA LEU A 95 -0.53 -1.26 -12.80
C LEU A 95 0.08 -0.21 -11.86
N GLY A 96 0.94 0.69 -12.36
CA GLY A 96 1.60 1.71 -11.55
C GLY A 96 2.61 1.15 -10.54
N VAL A 97 3.11 -0.07 -10.72
CA VAL A 97 4.14 -0.62 -9.81
C VAL A 97 5.51 -0.10 -10.25
N THR A 98 6.26 0.51 -9.34
CA THR A 98 7.66 0.91 -9.59
C THR A 98 8.61 -0.16 -9.06
N ARG A 99 9.65 -0.49 -9.84
CA ARG A 99 10.71 -1.42 -9.45
C ARG A 99 12.06 -0.72 -9.45
N GLU A 100 12.71 -0.69 -8.31
CA GLU A 100 14.08 -0.17 -8.15
C GLU A 100 15.02 -1.31 -7.70
N GLN A 101 16.26 -1.34 -8.21
CA GLN A 101 17.25 -2.34 -7.80
C GLN A 101 18.62 -1.70 -7.57
N LYS A 102 19.31 -2.10 -6.49
CA LYS A 102 20.71 -1.77 -6.21
C LYS A 102 21.43 -3.02 -5.72
N GLY A 103 22.35 -3.55 -6.53
CA GLY A 103 22.99 -4.84 -6.27
C GLY A 103 21.95 -5.95 -6.10
N SER A 104 22.05 -6.70 -5.00
CA SER A 104 21.13 -7.78 -4.64
C SER A 104 19.91 -7.34 -3.82
N ALA A 105 19.65 -6.03 -3.72
CA ALA A 105 18.45 -5.50 -3.10
C ALA A 105 17.48 -4.98 -4.18
N ILE A 106 16.24 -5.46 -4.16
CA ILE A 106 15.16 -5.08 -5.07
C ILE A 106 14.01 -4.51 -4.24
N LEU A 107 13.51 -3.34 -4.61
CA LEU A 107 12.39 -2.68 -3.95
C LEU A 107 11.26 -2.44 -4.96
N TYR A 108 10.11 -3.04 -4.71
CA TYR A 108 8.85 -2.74 -5.40
C TYR A 108 8.04 -1.73 -4.60
N ARG A 109 7.56 -0.68 -5.25
CA ARG A 109 6.55 0.23 -4.70
C ARG A 109 5.22 -0.12 -5.35
N VAL A 110 4.28 -0.57 -4.52
CA VAL A 110 3.01 -1.13 -4.97
C VAL A 110 1.88 -0.18 -4.59
N PRO A 111 1.07 0.31 -5.55
CA PRO A 111 -0.14 1.05 -5.25
C PRO A 111 -1.14 0.13 -4.53
N TYR A 112 -1.29 0.34 -3.23
CA TYR A 112 -2.28 -0.35 -2.41
C TYR A 112 -2.99 0.70 -1.56
N SER A 113 -4.29 0.87 -1.79
CA SER A 113 -5.11 1.86 -1.12
C SER A 113 -6.22 1.17 -0.34
N GLU A 114 -6.33 1.51 0.95
CA GLU A 114 -7.51 1.17 1.78
C GLU A 114 -8.56 2.29 1.73
N HIS A 115 -8.32 3.33 0.92
CA HIS A 115 -9.26 4.42 0.65
C HIS A 115 -9.83 4.32 -0.76
N SER A 116 -11.09 4.72 -0.91
CA SER A 116 -11.74 4.85 -2.21
C SER A 116 -11.01 5.84 -3.11
N SER A 117 -10.84 5.45 -4.38
CA SER A 117 -10.47 6.35 -5.45
C SER A 117 -11.59 7.35 -5.74
N PHE A 118 -11.27 8.42 -6.48
CA PHE A 118 -12.26 9.43 -6.85
C PHE A 118 -13.47 8.85 -7.62
N PRO A 119 -13.29 7.99 -8.65
CA PRO A 119 -14.43 7.37 -9.34
C PRO A 119 -15.28 6.49 -8.43
N GLU A 120 -14.67 5.71 -7.53
CA GLU A 120 -15.41 4.85 -6.58
C GLU A 120 -16.24 5.68 -5.61
N LEU A 121 -15.66 6.74 -5.04
CA LEU A 121 -16.38 7.64 -4.13
C LEU A 121 -17.51 8.38 -4.83
N ARG A 122 -17.29 8.84 -6.07
CA ARG A 122 -18.32 9.48 -6.89
C ARG A 122 -19.47 8.51 -7.18
N ALA A 123 -19.17 7.28 -7.62
CA ALA A 123 -20.19 6.27 -7.88
C ALA A 123 -21.00 5.95 -6.62
N PHE A 124 -20.35 5.86 -5.46
CA PHE A 124 -21.02 5.67 -4.19
C PHE A 124 -21.96 6.82 -3.83
N LEU A 125 -21.54 8.08 -4.01
CA LEU A 125 -22.39 9.25 -3.74
C LEU A 125 -23.56 9.37 -4.72
N GLN A 126 -23.35 9.02 -5.99
CA GLN A 126 -24.41 8.98 -7.00
C GLN A 126 -25.45 7.88 -6.71
N TRP A 127 -25.01 6.75 -6.17
CA TRP A 127 -25.89 5.68 -5.71
C TRP A 127 -26.66 6.08 -4.44
N LEU A 128 -25.95 6.61 -3.43
CA LEU A 128 -26.53 6.94 -2.13
C LEU A 128 -27.46 8.15 -2.17
N LYS A 129 -27.17 9.15 -3.04
CA LYS A 129 -27.92 10.41 -3.19
C LYS A 129 -28.20 11.12 -1.85
N PRO A 130 -27.18 11.42 -1.04
CA PRO A 130 -27.38 12.10 0.23
C PRO A 130 -27.89 13.53 0.01
N SER A 131 -28.65 14.06 0.98
CA SER A 131 -29.10 15.46 0.97
C SER A 131 -27.95 16.45 1.16
N GLU A 132 -26.89 16.04 1.87
CA GLU A 132 -25.71 16.85 2.16
C GLU A 132 -24.45 15.97 2.25
N VAL A 133 -23.30 16.53 1.87
CA VAL A 133 -21.98 15.87 1.97
C VAL A 133 -21.06 16.72 2.86
N LEU A 134 -20.61 16.14 3.97
CA LEU A 134 -19.69 16.76 4.93
C LEU A 134 -18.31 16.09 4.87
N PRO A 135 -17.29 16.71 4.25
CA PRO A 135 -15.97 16.11 4.11
C PRO A 135 -15.20 16.09 5.42
N HIS A 136 -14.72 14.89 5.81
CA HIS A 136 -13.90 14.69 6.99
C HIS A 136 -12.39 14.83 6.72
N VAL A 137 -11.99 14.75 5.44
CA VAL A 137 -10.61 14.88 4.96
C VAL A 137 -10.56 15.82 3.76
N GLY A 138 -9.43 16.51 3.55
CA GLY A 138 -9.28 17.47 2.44
C GLY A 138 -10.14 18.74 2.59
N ASN A 139 -10.44 19.12 3.83
CA ASN A 139 -11.28 20.26 4.22
C ASN A 139 -10.46 21.46 4.72
N ASP A 140 -9.16 21.51 4.43
CA ASP A 140 -8.19 22.53 4.83
C ASP A 140 -8.42 23.91 4.18
N GLY A 141 -9.41 24.02 3.29
CA GLY A 141 -9.81 25.30 2.70
C GLY A 141 -11.19 25.23 2.06
N ALA A 142 -12.03 26.22 2.35
CA ALA A 142 -13.42 26.28 1.87
C ALA A 142 -13.53 26.12 0.35
N TRP A 143 -12.64 26.77 -0.41
CA TRP A 143 -12.63 26.67 -1.87
C TRP A 143 -12.27 25.26 -2.37
N LYS A 144 -11.27 24.60 -1.75
CA LYS A 144 -10.83 23.25 -2.13
C LYS A 144 -11.94 22.26 -1.88
N MET A 145 -12.53 22.37 -0.69
CA MET A 145 -13.65 21.55 -0.24
C MET A 145 -14.84 21.69 -1.18
N GLN A 146 -15.27 22.92 -1.47
CA GLN A 146 -16.38 23.16 -2.39
C GLN A 146 -16.10 22.64 -3.79
N ARG A 147 -14.88 22.81 -4.31
CA ARG A 147 -14.49 22.28 -5.62
C ARG A 147 -14.55 20.76 -5.66
N MET A 148 -14.06 20.09 -4.61
CA MET A 148 -14.10 18.64 -4.48
C MET A 148 -15.54 18.12 -4.40
N ILE A 149 -16.38 18.70 -3.55
CA ILE A 149 -17.79 18.30 -3.42
C ILE A 149 -18.49 18.46 -4.77
N ARG A 150 -18.34 19.60 -5.44
CA ARG A 150 -18.93 19.83 -6.77
C ARG A 150 -18.50 18.76 -7.78
N ALA A 151 -17.23 18.37 -7.78
CA ALA A 151 -16.71 17.33 -8.68
C ALA A 151 -17.29 15.94 -8.36
N LEU A 152 -17.52 15.63 -7.09
CA LEU A 152 -18.07 14.35 -6.64
C LEU A 152 -19.57 14.21 -6.92
N VAL A 153 -20.34 15.30 -6.83
CA VAL A 153 -21.81 15.26 -6.99
C VAL A 153 -22.29 15.68 -8.38
N ALA A 154 -21.39 16.14 -9.26
CA ALA A 154 -21.77 16.52 -10.62
C ALA A 154 -22.44 15.35 -11.35
N PRO A 155 -23.51 15.60 -12.13
CA PRO A 155 -24.15 14.56 -12.94
C PRO A 155 -23.17 13.98 -13.96
N ASP A 156 -23.36 12.72 -14.36
CA ASP A 156 -22.56 12.11 -15.42
C ASP A 156 -22.91 12.74 -16.76
N THR A 157 -21.93 13.42 -17.35
CA THR A 157 -22.04 14.02 -18.69
C THR A 157 -21.90 12.98 -19.81
N SER A 158 -21.68 11.71 -19.47
CA SER A 158 -21.39 10.60 -20.39
C SER A 158 -22.61 10.04 -21.13
N SER A 159 -23.83 10.49 -20.82
CA SER A 159 -25.08 9.97 -21.39
C SER A 159 -25.75 10.92 -22.40
N LYS A 160 -24.94 11.52 -23.29
CA LYS A 160 -25.42 12.16 -24.52
C LYS A 160 -24.70 11.59 -25.73
N LYS A 161 -25.21 10.49 -26.26
CA LYS A 161 -25.08 10.07 -27.66
C LYS A 161 -26.37 9.40 -28.08
#